data_AF-A0A9P0BIR8-F1
#
_entry.id   AF-A0A9P0BIR8-F1
#
_cell.length_a   1.000
_cell.length_b   1.000
_cell.length_c   1.000
_cell.angle_alpha   90.00
_cell.angle_beta   90.00
_cell.angle_gamma   90.00
#
_symmetry.space_group_name_H-M   'P 1'
#
loop_
_entity.id
_entity.type
_entity.pdbx_description
1 polymer ?
#
loop_
_entity_poly.entity_id
_entity_poly.type
_entity_poly.pdbx_seq_one_letter_code
_entity_poly.pdbx_strand_id
1 'polypeptide(L)'
;MLPDITGKNKVDRLPVIATDLNVEQLLGVPELLTGTGREVSLAVYNMLTEWSLLNKVQAFVFDTTASNTGRLNGACHLLEQKQQKLEPDILNLACPHYVYEILLQGVFNETSFA
;
A
#
# COMPACT_ATOMS: atom_id res chain seq x y z
N MET A 1 1.17 9.58 11.94
CA MET A 1 1.46 8.80 13.16
C MET A 1 0.30 8.82 14.16
N LEU A 2 -0.16 7.64 14.56
CA LEU A 2 -1.21 7.38 15.53
C LEU A 2 -0.59 6.88 16.85
N PRO A 3 -1.26 6.98 18.01
CA PRO A 3 -0.78 6.35 19.23
C PRO A 3 -0.68 4.82 19.06
N ASP A 4 0.38 4.23 19.64
CA ASP A 4 0.52 2.78 19.75
C ASP A 4 -0.56 2.18 20.68
N ILE A 5 -0.67 0.85 20.74
CA ILE A 5 -1.70 0.20 21.60
C ILE A 5 -1.51 0.49 23.09
N THR A 6 -0.31 0.94 23.49
CA THR A 6 0.01 1.30 24.87
C THR A 6 -0.26 2.78 25.15
N GLY A 7 -0.53 3.58 24.11
CA GLY A 7 -0.66 5.03 24.15
C GLY A 7 0.65 5.79 24.41
N LYS A 8 1.79 5.09 24.47
CA LYS A 8 3.08 5.67 24.90
C LYS A 8 3.90 6.19 23.74
N ASN A 9 3.83 5.53 22.59
CA ASN A 9 4.56 5.93 21.40
C ASN A 9 3.62 6.37 20.29
N LYS A 10 4.20 7.08 19.31
CA LYS A 10 3.56 7.41 18.05
C LYS A 10 4.14 6.52 16.97
N VAL A 11 3.27 5.88 16.21
CA VAL A 11 3.65 4.85 15.23
C VAL A 11 2.92 5.12 13.93
N ASP A 12 3.53 4.70 12.83
CA ASP A 12 2.85 4.66 11.54
C ASP A 12 2.00 3.41 11.48
N ARG A 13 0.87 3.50 10.77
CA ARG A 13 -0.04 2.38 10.58
C ARG A 13 -0.46 2.32 9.13
N LEU A 14 -0.59 1.09 8.64
CA LEU A 14 -0.99 0.82 7.26
C LEU A 14 -2.33 0.10 7.26
N PRO A 15 -3.44 0.74 6.85
CA PRO A 15 -4.66 0.00 6.58
C PRO A 15 -4.46 -0.92 5.38
N VAL A 16 -4.73 -2.21 5.56
CA VAL A 16 -4.72 -3.20 4.48
C VAL A 16 -6.15 -3.62 4.20
N ILE A 17 -6.63 -3.31 3.01
CA ILE A 17 -8.01 -3.58 2.59
C ILE A 17 -7.96 -4.56 1.42
N ALA A 18 -8.72 -5.64 1.51
CA ALA A 18 -8.99 -6.53 0.39
C ALA A 18 -10.32 -6.17 -0.22
N THR A 19 -10.36 -6.13 -1.55
CA THR A 19 -11.57 -5.90 -2.32
C THR A 19 -11.81 -7.06 -3.28
N ASP A 20 -13.08 -7.39 -3.46
CA ASP A 20 -13.58 -8.32 -4.47
C ASP A 20 -14.94 -7.79 -4.97
N LEU A 21 -15.58 -8.49 -5.90
CA LEU A 21 -16.88 -8.09 -6.45
C LEU A 21 -17.92 -7.92 -5.33
N ASN A 22 -18.26 -6.65 -5.06
CA ASN A 22 -19.20 -6.20 -4.01
C ASN A 22 -18.73 -6.42 -2.57
N VAL A 23 -17.45 -6.71 -2.34
CA VAL A 23 -16.89 -6.89 -1.00
C VAL A 23 -15.71 -5.96 -0.80
N GLU A 24 -15.73 -5.24 0.31
CA GLU A 24 -14.60 -4.48 0.81
C GLU A 24 -14.38 -4.88 2.27
N GLN A 25 -13.20 -5.44 2.56
CA GLN A 25 -12.86 -5.93 3.88
C GLN A 25 -11.55 -5.31 4.35
N LEU A 26 -11.61 -4.60 5.48
CA LEU A 26 -10.42 -4.22 6.23
C LEU A 26 -9.82 -5.49 6.85
N LEU A 27 -8.67 -5.93 6.34
CA LEU A 27 -7.96 -7.09 6.88
C LEU A 27 -7.29 -6.74 8.21
N GLY A 28 -6.78 -5.50 8.32
CA GLY A 28 -6.17 -5.00 9.52
C GLY A 28 -5.51 -3.64 9.32
N VAL A 29 -4.94 -3.12 10.40
CA VAL A 29 -4.22 -1.84 10.43
C VAL A 29 -2.85 -2.06 11.12
N PRO A 30 -1.96 -2.89 10.54
CA PRO A 30 -0.67 -3.20 11.13
C PRO A 30 0.14 -1.95 11.45
N GLU A 31 0.85 -2.02 12.57
CA GLU A 31 1.86 -1.05 12.95
C GLU A 31 3.09 -1.20 12.07
N LEU A 32 3.63 -0.08 11.60
CA LEU A 32 4.86 -0.04 10.84
C LEU A 32 5.98 0.52 11.72
N LEU A 33 7.11 -0.19 11.77
CA LEU A 33 8.33 0.30 12.40
C LEU A 33 8.87 1.54 11.66
N THR A 34 8.77 1.53 10.32
CA THR A 34 9.13 2.65 9.43
C THR A 34 8.22 2.64 8.21
N GLY A 35 8.05 3.78 7.54
CA GLY A 35 7.35 3.89 6.25
C GLY A 35 8.16 3.40 5.04
N THR A 36 9.18 2.56 5.23
CA THR A 36 9.97 2.04 4.11
C THR A 36 9.23 0.95 3.36
N GLY A 37 9.50 0.80 2.05
CA GLY A 37 8.86 -0.22 1.23
C GLY A 37 9.07 -1.65 1.74
N ARG A 38 10.21 -1.92 2.39
CA ARG A 38 10.46 -3.22 3.05
C ARG A 38 9.45 -3.49 4.16
N GLU A 39 9.28 -2.57 5.10
CA GLU A 39 8.37 -2.79 6.24
C GLU A 39 6.91 -2.83 5.78
N VAL A 40 6.53 -1.99 4.82
CA VAL A 40 5.22 -2.04 4.16
C VAL A 40 4.99 -3.41 3.50
N SER A 41 5.96 -3.90 2.70
CA SER A 41 5.85 -5.22 2.04
C SER A 41 5.70 -6.37 3.04
N LEU A 42 6.40 -6.30 4.17
CA LEU A 42 6.37 -7.32 5.20
C LEU A 42 5.02 -7.34 5.92
N ALA A 43 4.51 -6.18 6.30
CA ALA A 43 3.20 -6.03 6.94
C ALA A 43 2.08 -6.56 6.05
N VAL A 44 2.07 -6.20 4.75
CA VAL A 44 1.07 -6.68 3.79
C VAL A 44 1.19 -8.19 3.57
N TYR A 45 2.40 -8.72 3.37
CA TYR A 45 2.62 -10.15 3.17
C TYR A 45 2.11 -10.99 4.36
N ASN A 46 2.42 -10.56 5.59
CA ASN A 46 1.96 -11.27 6.79
C ASN A 46 0.43 -11.28 6.89
N MET A 47 -0.21 -10.13 6.65
CA MET A 47 -1.66 -10.02 6.64
C MET A 47 -2.31 -10.93 5.58
N LEU A 48 -1.78 -10.93 4.35
CA LEU A 48 -2.28 -11.82 3.30
C LEU A 48 -2.07 -13.30 3.63
N THR A 49 -1.00 -13.64 4.35
CA THR A 49 -0.72 -15.01 4.82
C THR A 49 -1.74 -15.43 5.88
N GLU A 50 -1.97 -14.59 6.88
CA GLU A 50 -2.93 -14.82 7.99
C GLU A 50 -4.35 -15.04 7.46
N TRP A 51 -4.75 -14.27 6.44
CA TRP A 51 -6.05 -14.39 5.81
C TRP A 51 -6.13 -15.46 4.70
N SER A 52 -5.04 -16.18 4.43
CA SER A 52 -4.96 -17.18 3.34
C SER A 52 -5.33 -16.61 1.95
N LEU A 53 -4.90 -15.38 1.68
CA LEU A 53 -5.18 -14.63 0.45
C LEU A 53 -4.00 -14.54 -0.51
N LEU A 54 -2.78 -14.94 -0.12
CA LEU A 54 -1.56 -14.76 -0.93
C LEU A 54 -1.71 -15.16 -2.42
N ASN A 55 -2.33 -16.31 -2.71
CA ASN A 55 -2.48 -16.83 -4.08
C ASN A 55 -3.77 -16.36 -4.77
N LYS A 56 -4.53 -15.47 -4.13
CA LYS A 56 -5.80 -14.92 -4.64
C LYS A 56 -5.67 -13.45 -5.03
N VAL A 57 -4.58 -12.79 -4.63
CA VAL A 57 -4.34 -11.40 -4.99
C VAL A 57 -4.01 -11.31 -6.46
N GLN A 58 -4.79 -10.51 -7.18
CA GLN A 58 -4.57 -10.24 -8.61
C GLN A 58 -3.96 -8.85 -8.85
N ALA A 59 -4.16 -7.93 -7.91
CA ALA A 59 -3.69 -6.56 -8.02
C ALA A 59 -3.40 -5.94 -6.65
N PHE A 60 -2.48 -4.98 -6.63
CA PHE A 60 -2.27 -4.06 -5.51
C PHE A 60 -2.64 -2.64 -5.94
N VAL A 61 -3.40 -1.94 -5.10
CA VAL A 61 -3.75 -0.51 -5.27
C VAL A 61 -3.08 0.27 -4.15
N PHE A 62 -2.29 1.30 -4.49
CA PHE A 62 -1.47 2.04 -3.52
C PHE A 62 -1.20 3.49 -3.96
N ASP A 63 -0.87 4.38 -3.01
CA ASP A 63 -0.37 5.73 -3.30
C ASP A 63 1.02 5.68 -3.95
N THR A 64 1.33 6.57 -4.90
CA THR A 64 2.58 6.45 -5.69
C THR A 64 3.81 7.06 -5.00
N THR A 65 3.91 6.91 -3.69
CA THR A 65 5.14 7.26 -2.97
C THR A 65 6.29 6.32 -3.37
N ALA A 66 7.53 6.80 -3.25
CA ALA A 66 8.72 6.02 -3.59
C ALA A 66 8.85 4.73 -2.74
N SER A 67 8.33 4.74 -1.52
CA SER A 67 8.23 3.57 -0.64
C SER A 67 7.39 2.45 -1.24
N ASN A 68 6.36 2.75 -2.03
CA ASN A 68 5.52 1.73 -2.65
C ASN A 68 5.97 1.38 -4.08
N THR A 69 6.35 2.39 -4.86
CA THR A 69 6.66 2.27 -6.31
C THR A 69 8.13 2.02 -6.65
N GLY A 70 9.04 2.14 -5.68
CA GLY A 70 10.49 2.08 -5.95
C GLY A 70 10.92 0.80 -6.66
N ARG A 71 11.69 0.92 -7.74
CA ARG A 71 12.12 -0.22 -8.57
C ARG A 71 12.86 -1.33 -7.81
N LEU A 72 13.65 -0.97 -6.79
CA LEU A 72 14.50 -1.93 -6.05
C LEU A 72 13.98 -2.22 -4.64
N ASN A 73 13.43 -1.21 -3.97
CA ASN A 73 13.04 -1.29 -2.55
C ASN A 73 11.57 -0.87 -2.33
N GLY A 74 10.79 -0.73 -3.40
CA GLY A 74 9.36 -0.43 -3.33
C GLY A 74 8.60 -1.63 -2.79
N ALA A 75 7.56 -1.37 -1.99
CA ALA A 75 6.76 -2.41 -1.38
C ALA A 75 6.19 -3.40 -2.40
N CYS A 76 5.68 -2.91 -3.54
CA CYS A 76 5.10 -3.74 -4.59
C CYS A 76 6.13 -4.65 -5.24
N HIS A 77 7.32 -4.11 -5.58
CA HIS A 77 8.41 -4.92 -6.13
C HIS A 77 8.84 -6.04 -5.16
N LEU A 78 8.93 -5.72 -3.86
CA LEU A 78 9.30 -6.69 -2.84
C LEU A 78 8.18 -7.73 -2.58
N LEU A 79 6.91 -7.33 -2.68
CA LEU A 79 5.76 -8.23 -2.58
C LEU A 79 5.72 -9.20 -3.75
N GLU A 80 5.90 -8.71 -4.97
CA GLU A 80 6.03 -9.54 -6.17
C GLU A 80 7.17 -10.55 -6.03
N GLN A 81 8.35 -10.13 -5.59
CA GLN A 81 9.48 -11.06 -5.37
C GLN A 81 9.18 -12.12 -4.30
N LYS A 82 8.43 -11.77 -3.25
CA LYS A 82 7.99 -12.72 -2.21
C LYS A 82 6.93 -13.68 -2.74
N GLN A 83 6.05 -13.22 -3.63
CA GLN A 83 4.92 -13.97 -4.19
C GLN A 83 5.30 -14.81 -5.43
N GLN A 84 6.31 -14.42 -6.21
CA GLN A 84 6.82 -15.09 -7.44
C GLN A 84 7.26 -16.56 -7.27
N LYS A 85 7.16 -17.14 -6.06
CA LYS A 85 7.18 -18.59 -5.89
C LYS A 85 5.90 -19.26 -6.41
N LEU A 86 4.83 -18.50 -6.71
CA LEU A 86 3.52 -18.96 -7.13
C LEU A 86 2.95 -17.92 -8.15
N GLU A 87 2.79 -18.28 -9.42
CA GLU A 87 2.24 -17.41 -10.50
C GLU A 87 0.78 -16.99 -10.24
N PRO A 88 0.25 -15.85 -10.78
CA PRO A 88 0.62 -15.10 -12.02
C PRO A 88 1.14 -13.65 -11.83
N ASP A 89 1.37 -12.92 -12.92
CA ASP A 89 1.74 -11.49 -12.94
C ASP A 89 0.72 -10.63 -12.15
N ILE A 90 1.19 -10.00 -11.08
CA ILE A 90 0.37 -9.13 -10.22
C ILE A 90 0.27 -7.75 -10.86
N LEU A 91 -0.95 -7.20 -10.90
CA LEU A 91 -1.17 -5.86 -11.44
C LEU A 91 -0.93 -4.78 -10.37
N ASN A 92 0.00 -3.87 -10.62
CA ASN A 92 0.22 -2.71 -9.75
C ASN A 92 -0.57 -1.50 -10.26
N LEU A 93 -1.45 -0.96 -9.42
CA LEU A 93 -2.33 0.16 -9.73
C LEU A 93 -2.06 1.34 -8.78
N ALA A 94 -1.88 2.52 -9.36
CA ALA A 94 -1.90 3.75 -8.59
C ALA A 94 -3.32 4.01 -8.06
N CYS A 95 -3.44 4.45 -6.81
CA CYS A 95 -4.71 4.81 -6.20
C CYS A 95 -5.37 5.96 -6.97
N PRO A 96 -6.64 5.83 -7.42
CA PRO A 96 -7.33 6.90 -8.14
C PRO A 96 -7.38 8.22 -7.37
N HIS A 97 -7.53 8.16 -6.04
CA HIS A 97 -7.51 9.36 -5.19
C HIS A 97 -6.23 10.16 -5.40
N TYR A 98 -5.08 9.49 -5.34
CA TYR A 98 -3.79 10.14 -5.48
C TYR A 98 -3.60 10.74 -6.89
N VAL A 99 -4.07 10.04 -7.93
CA VAL A 99 -4.06 10.57 -9.30
C VAL A 99 -4.91 11.85 -9.41
N TYR A 100 -6.11 11.85 -8.82
CA TYR A 100 -6.96 13.04 -8.81
C TYR A 100 -6.36 14.20 -8.00
N GLU A 101 -5.73 13.90 -6.86
CA GLU A 101 -5.03 14.90 -6.05
C GLU A 101 -3.94 15.62 -6.85
N ILE A 102 -3.10 14.87 -7.59
CA ILE A 102 -2.07 15.45 -8.48
C ILE A 102 -2.71 16.35 -9.55
N LEU A 103 -3.76 15.87 -10.22
CA LEU A 103 -4.42 16.64 -11.28
C LEU A 103 -4.98 17.95 -10.74
N LEU A 104 -5.67 17.90 -9.60
CA LEU A 104 -6.20 19.10 -8.93
C LEU A 104 -5.08 20.04 -8.50
N GLN A 105 -4.02 19.51 -7.88
CA GLN A 105 -2.87 20.31 -7.48
C GLN A 105 -2.22 21.02 -8.68
N GLY A 106 -2.11 20.35 -9.84
CA GLY A 106 -1.62 20.96 -11.08
C GLY A 106 -2.44 22.17 -11.50
N VAL A 107 -3.78 22.03 -11.52
CA VAL A 107 -4.69 23.13 -11.88
C VAL A 107 -4.49 24.36 -10.99
N PHE A 108 -4.41 24.17 -9.67
CA PHE A 108 -4.27 25.30 -8.74
C PHE A 108 -2.86 25.92 -8.73
N ASN A 109 -1.83 25.11 -8.95
CA ASN A 109 -0.46 25.60 -9.04
C ASN A 109 -0.21 26.39 -10.33
N GLU A 110 -0.83 26.00 -11.46
CA GLU A 110 -0.75 26.76 -12.72
C GLU A 110 -1.51 28.09 -12.66
N THR A 111 -2.59 28.18 -11.86
CA THR A 111 -3.32 29.45 -11.66
C THR A 111 -2.60 30.47 -10.76
N SER A 112 -1.46 30.10 -10.16
CA SER A 112 -0.71 30.98 -9.23
C SER A 112 0.27 31.94 -9.92
N PHE A 113 0.29 32.00 -11.26
CA PHE A 113 1.06 32.97 -12.06
C PHE A 113 0.18 34.02 -12.76
N ALA A 114 -1.08 34.19 -12.34
CA ALA A 114 -1.98 35.23 -12.84
C ALA A 114 -2.13 36.39 -11.84
#